data_AF-A0A6A5RPZ5-F1
#
_entry.id   AF-A0A6A5RPZ5-F1
#
_cell.length_a   1.000
_cell.length_b   1.000
_cell.length_c   1.000
_cell.angle_alpha   90.00
_cell.angle_beta   90.00
_cell.angle_gamma   90.00
#
_symmetry.space_group_name_H-M   'P 1'
#
loop_
_entity.id
_entity.type
_entity.pdbx_description
1 polymer ?
#
loop_
_entity_poly.entity_id
_entity_poly.type
_entity_poly.pdbx_seq_one_letter_code
_entity_poly.pdbx_strand_id
1 'polypeptide(L)'
;MAEVIGIISGLLTLCQTLETFAGQIHRWRRLSDRLFDLREGVDAAEISLQTWQKKYDVQARRPIIYLQVLFGKMGCERIQSTLGGIKIISKTMQRDVDLIIGRALSARPGRAPLDGRIDEFLVRDCLQRIQRNTSWSRKFVLSVLGRADDLEMRLERLHRKMTMLERFSDYYLEKEHPDIFSEIKRLPGRRIVLRVSNGRVSSVQNKLLDAFSAQKDAEMLHKASGQGDKIHIGLSVPQIRERDFAFLISLNGQSQEVLVHPVKIKAVNGSTRVQSDLAAAVPSLMQRQNNNHKCYIQPSSRSSDGFELTLPQRNLLSDLEWKDPLSALFKNQHTQLSSQILYPQDQSSIASGIAQSSFRLIGSPWLTSLDCNNIRWRRTADNRWVSMLTATPSNASTTRSLDACLASNKIRRDARDLSKHIHIFRTGLVIAELCLKSSISYVKFDASTDTIKLFGSDGEELDATEIAAEVERKTNVFLGNMVFFCLSALQDRDRLSDKMIEESYFTDVVREAKKLDGVIKAGRTWADRKAEGSSAGASPRGSGFATPRSSRY
;
A
#
# COMPACT_ATOMS: atom_id res chain seq x y z
N MET A 1 -21.61 26.96 2.29
CA MET A 1 -21.11 25.68 2.86
C MET A 1 -21.76 25.31 4.21
N ALA A 2 -23.07 25.54 4.39
CA ALA A 2 -23.78 25.18 5.63
C ALA A 2 -23.78 23.66 5.91
N GLU A 3 -23.58 22.86 4.86
CA GLU A 3 -23.56 21.40 4.96
C GLU A 3 -22.41 20.87 5.81
N VAL A 4 -21.20 21.44 5.71
CA VAL A 4 -20.04 21.02 6.52
C VAL A 4 -20.30 21.28 8.01
N ILE A 5 -20.85 22.44 8.34
CA ILE A 5 -21.23 22.77 9.72
C ILE A 5 -22.31 21.80 10.23
N GLY A 6 -23.30 21.48 9.40
CA GLY A 6 -24.34 20.51 9.75
C GLY A 6 -23.81 19.09 9.94
N ILE A 7 -22.75 18.70 9.24
CA ILE A 7 -22.07 17.41 9.46
C ILE A 7 -21.32 17.44 10.80
N ILE A 8 -20.52 18.48 11.05
CA ILE A 8 -19.75 18.62 12.29
C ILE A 8 -20.68 18.62 13.50
N SER A 9 -21.75 19.42 13.48
CA SER A 9 -22.72 19.46 14.58
C SER A 9 -23.44 18.12 14.77
N GLY A 10 -23.74 17.40 13.67
CA GLY A 10 -24.31 16.06 13.72
C GLY A 10 -23.38 15.03 14.36
N LEU A 11 -22.08 15.06 14.02
CA LEU A 11 -21.06 14.20 14.63
C LEU A 11 -20.85 14.52 16.11
N LEU A 12 -20.82 15.80 16.49
CA LEU A 12 -20.71 16.22 17.88
C LEU A 12 -21.92 15.76 18.72
N THR A 13 -23.13 15.89 18.17
CA THR A 13 -24.35 15.39 18.83
C THR A 13 -24.32 13.87 18.98
N LEU A 14 -23.81 13.16 17.97
CA LEU A 14 -23.63 11.71 17.99
C LEU A 14 -22.64 11.28 19.09
N CYS A 15 -21.50 11.96 19.21
CA CYS A 15 -20.50 11.74 20.25
C CYS A 15 -21.11 11.88 21.65
N GLN A 16 -21.83 12.98 21.90
CA GLN A 16 -22.49 13.22 23.19
C GLN A 16 -23.53 12.15 23.50
N THR A 17 -24.32 11.75 22.51
CA THR A 17 -25.36 10.72 22.68
C THR A 17 -24.76 9.36 23.01
N LEU A 18 -23.69 8.97 22.33
CA LEU A 18 -22.97 7.73 22.60
C LEU A 18 -22.31 7.74 23.99
N GLU A 19 -21.68 8.84 24.39
CA GLU A 19 -21.05 9.00 25.70
C GLU A 19 -22.07 8.86 26.84
N THR A 20 -23.17 9.59 26.75
CA THR A 20 -24.26 9.50 27.74
C THR A 20 -24.80 8.09 27.83
N PHE A 21 -25.10 7.46 26.69
CA PHE A 21 -25.66 6.10 26.69
C PHE A 21 -24.65 5.06 27.20
N ALA A 22 -23.38 5.12 26.77
CA ALA A 22 -22.30 4.26 27.24
C ALA A 22 -22.11 4.34 28.76
N GLY A 23 -22.23 5.54 29.34
CA GLY A 23 -22.24 5.76 30.78
C GLY A 23 -23.45 5.10 31.48
N GLN A 24 -24.64 5.18 30.88
CA GLN A 24 -25.86 4.56 31.44
C GLN A 24 -25.81 3.02 31.41
N ILE A 25 -25.07 2.42 30.48
CA ILE A 25 -24.91 0.96 30.34
C ILE A 25 -23.63 0.42 31.00
N HIS A 26 -22.91 1.21 31.82
CA HIS A 26 -21.60 0.84 32.40
C HIS A 26 -21.58 -0.52 33.14
N ARG A 27 -22.73 -0.97 33.64
CA ARG A 27 -22.85 -2.30 34.28
C ARG A 27 -22.65 -3.46 33.29
N TRP A 28 -22.94 -3.27 32.01
CA TRP A 28 -22.59 -4.18 30.92
C TRP A 28 -21.24 -3.78 30.34
N ARG A 29 -20.15 -4.00 31.08
CA ARG A 29 -18.78 -3.53 30.76
C ARG A 29 -18.39 -3.69 29.29
N ARG A 30 -18.46 -4.92 28.75
CA ARG A 30 -18.10 -5.19 27.33
C ARG A 30 -18.86 -4.34 26.32
N LEU A 31 -20.13 -4.02 26.61
CA LEU A 31 -20.97 -3.20 25.74
C LEU A 31 -20.61 -1.72 25.90
N SER A 32 -20.41 -1.28 27.14
CA SER A 32 -19.98 0.08 27.47
C SER A 32 -18.63 0.41 26.84
N ASP A 33 -17.62 -0.45 27.02
CA ASP A 33 -16.28 -0.31 26.45
C ASP A 33 -16.35 -0.20 24.93
N ARG A 34 -17.12 -1.08 24.28
CA ARG A 34 -17.30 -1.08 22.82
C ARG A 34 -17.96 0.21 22.29
N LEU A 35 -18.94 0.76 23.01
CA LEU A 35 -19.56 2.03 22.63
C LEU A 35 -18.62 3.23 22.88
N PHE A 36 -17.76 3.16 23.90
CA PHE A 36 -16.71 4.15 24.10
C PHE A 36 -15.68 4.13 22.96
N ASP A 37 -15.23 2.95 22.52
CA ASP A 37 -14.33 2.82 21.36
C ASP A 37 -14.95 3.46 20.10
N LEU A 38 -16.24 3.20 19.85
CA LEU A 38 -16.96 3.80 18.72
C LEU A 38 -17.07 5.32 18.86
N ARG A 39 -17.32 5.83 20.08
CA ARG A 39 -17.38 7.27 20.38
C ARG A 39 -16.05 7.95 20.12
N GLU A 40 -14.93 7.35 20.53
CA GLU A 40 -13.59 7.89 20.24
C GLU A 40 -13.32 7.98 18.74
N GLY A 41 -13.77 6.99 17.95
CA GLY A 41 -13.65 7.08 16.51
C GLY A 41 -14.53 8.16 15.86
N VAL A 42 -15.74 8.39 16.37
CA VAL A 42 -16.61 9.48 15.88
C VAL A 42 -15.99 10.84 16.22
N ASP A 43 -15.42 10.99 17.43
CA ASP A 43 -14.72 12.19 17.88
C ASP A 43 -13.49 12.48 17.00
N ALA A 44 -12.68 11.47 16.70
CA ALA A 44 -11.56 11.59 15.77
C ALA A 44 -12.01 12.06 14.37
N ALA A 45 -13.13 11.54 13.86
CA ALA A 45 -13.69 11.96 12.57
C ALA A 45 -14.22 13.41 12.60
N GLU A 46 -14.82 13.83 13.71
CA GLU A 46 -15.26 15.21 13.93
C GLU A 46 -14.06 16.18 13.93
N ILE A 47 -13.05 15.90 14.75
CA ILE A 47 -11.82 16.71 14.84
C ILE A 47 -11.12 16.80 13.49
N SER A 48 -11.05 15.69 12.75
CA SER A 48 -10.45 15.66 11.41
C SER A 48 -11.20 16.58 10.45
N LEU A 49 -12.53 16.54 10.44
CA LEU A 49 -13.35 17.41 9.57
C LEU A 49 -13.27 18.89 10.00
N GLN A 50 -13.25 19.18 11.30
CA GLN A 50 -13.03 20.53 11.80
C GLN A 50 -11.66 21.08 11.38
N THR A 51 -10.62 20.25 11.48
CA THR A 51 -9.26 20.61 11.08
C THR A 51 -9.20 20.86 9.57
N TRP A 52 -9.84 20.00 8.78
CA TRP A 52 -9.99 20.19 7.34
C TRP A 52 -10.72 21.50 7.01
N GLN A 53 -11.83 21.79 7.69
CA GLN A 53 -12.61 23.02 7.50
C GLN A 53 -11.75 24.27 7.77
N LYS A 54 -10.99 24.26 8.87
CA LYS A 54 -10.08 25.35 9.26
C LYS A 54 -8.93 25.49 8.26
N LYS A 55 -8.33 24.38 7.83
CA LYS A 55 -7.18 24.36 6.91
C LYS A 55 -7.47 25.06 5.57
N TYR A 56 -8.67 24.86 5.01
CA TYR A 56 -9.06 25.46 3.73
C TYR A 56 -10.03 26.65 3.86
N ASP A 57 -10.25 27.12 5.09
CA ASP A 57 -11.12 28.26 5.42
C ASP A 57 -12.54 28.15 4.81
N VAL A 58 -13.14 26.98 5.01
CA VAL A 58 -14.46 26.64 4.46
C VAL A 58 -15.57 27.18 5.36
N GLN A 59 -16.06 28.37 5.05
CA GLN A 59 -17.09 29.07 5.83
C GLN A 59 -18.49 28.96 5.23
N ALA A 60 -19.54 28.99 6.07
CA ALA A 60 -20.93 28.88 5.62
C ALA A 60 -21.31 29.93 4.57
N ARG A 61 -20.87 31.18 4.77
CA ARG A 61 -21.18 32.35 3.93
C ARG A 61 -20.31 32.48 2.68
N ARG A 62 -19.25 31.68 2.53
CA ARG A 62 -18.40 31.76 1.33
C ARG A 62 -19.11 31.19 0.10
N PRO A 63 -19.03 31.87 -1.05
CA PRO A 63 -19.64 31.40 -2.29
C PRO A 63 -18.94 30.12 -2.78
N ILE A 64 -19.67 29.26 -3.49
CA ILE A 64 -19.13 28.02 -4.08
C ILE A 64 -17.94 28.33 -5.01
N ILE A 65 -17.94 29.50 -5.64
CA ILE A 65 -16.85 30.02 -6.48
C ILE A 65 -15.51 29.98 -5.73
N TYR A 66 -15.48 30.21 -4.41
CA TYR A 66 -14.24 30.12 -3.62
C TYR A 66 -13.61 28.72 -3.69
N LEU A 67 -14.41 27.66 -3.57
CA LEU A 67 -13.90 26.28 -3.67
C LEU A 67 -13.51 25.91 -5.09
N GLN A 68 -14.22 26.44 -6.09
CA GLN A 68 -13.86 26.27 -7.49
C GLN A 68 -12.55 26.98 -7.84
N VAL A 69 -12.27 28.13 -7.22
CA VAL A 69 -10.98 28.80 -7.35
C VAL A 69 -9.88 28.00 -6.66
N LEU A 70 -10.13 27.45 -5.46
CA LEU A 70 -9.13 26.69 -4.72
C LEU A 70 -8.78 25.32 -5.35
N PHE A 71 -9.78 24.60 -5.85
CA PHE A 71 -9.63 23.19 -6.26
C PHE A 71 -10.00 22.94 -7.72
N GLY A 72 -10.34 23.98 -8.48
CA GLY A 72 -10.85 23.85 -9.83
C GLY A 72 -12.29 23.30 -9.83
N LYS A 73 -12.90 23.26 -11.03
CA LYS A 73 -14.26 22.76 -11.20
C LYS A 73 -14.37 21.26 -10.82
N MET A 74 -13.48 20.44 -11.38
CA MET A 74 -13.45 18.99 -11.12
C MET A 74 -13.17 18.66 -9.66
N GLY A 75 -12.22 19.36 -9.03
CA GLY A 75 -11.90 19.15 -7.62
C GLY A 75 -13.03 19.56 -6.69
N CYS A 76 -13.69 20.69 -6.98
CA CYS A 76 -14.87 21.12 -6.24
C CYS A 76 -16.01 20.09 -6.32
N GLU A 77 -16.30 19.54 -7.51
CA GLU A 77 -17.34 18.51 -7.69
C GLU A 77 -17.02 17.23 -6.90
N ARG A 78 -15.77 16.76 -6.94
CA ARG A 78 -15.32 15.57 -6.19
C ARG A 78 -15.36 15.77 -4.68
N ILE A 79 -14.92 16.93 -4.20
CA ILE A 79 -14.96 17.31 -2.78
C ILE A 79 -16.41 17.39 -2.30
N GLN A 80 -17.31 18.04 -3.05
CA GLN A 80 -18.73 18.13 -2.71
C GLN A 80 -19.40 16.75 -2.67
N SER A 81 -19.13 15.90 -3.66
CA SER A 81 -19.63 14.52 -3.66
C SER A 81 -19.15 13.73 -2.43
N THR A 82 -17.88 13.87 -2.06
CA THR A 82 -17.31 13.23 -0.87
C THR A 82 -17.96 13.73 0.43
N LEU A 83 -18.16 15.05 0.57
CA LEU A 83 -18.87 15.65 1.70
C LEU A 83 -20.34 15.19 1.76
N GLY A 84 -21.00 15.06 0.62
CA GLY A 84 -22.35 14.49 0.53
C GLY A 84 -22.41 13.04 1.03
N GLY A 85 -21.42 12.23 0.66
CA GLY A 85 -21.26 10.87 1.18
C GLY A 85 -21.05 10.83 2.69
N ILE A 86 -20.18 11.71 3.22
CA ILE A 86 -19.96 11.87 4.67
C ILE A 86 -21.27 12.20 5.38
N LYS A 87 -22.03 13.17 4.87
CA LYS A 87 -23.33 13.58 5.43
C LYS A 87 -24.32 12.42 5.52
N ILE A 88 -24.40 11.60 4.47
CA ILE A 88 -25.27 10.42 4.45
C ILE A 88 -24.83 9.43 5.52
N ILE A 89 -23.53 9.12 5.62
CA ILE A 89 -23.00 8.19 6.62
C ILE A 89 -23.30 8.69 8.04
N SER A 90 -22.98 9.96 8.35
CA SER A 90 -23.22 10.55 9.67
C SER A 90 -24.70 10.49 10.07
N LYS A 91 -25.62 10.84 9.16
CA LYS A 91 -27.07 10.73 9.41
C LYS A 91 -27.50 9.30 9.68
N THR A 92 -26.93 8.34 8.96
CA THR A 92 -27.30 6.94 9.12
C THR A 92 -26.75 6.42 10.46
N MET A 93 -25.52 6.78 10.86
CA MET A 93 -24.97 6.46 12.18
C MET A 93 -25.83 7.03 13.31
N GLN A 94 -26.33 8.26 13.17
CA GLN A 94 -27.27 8.84 14.13
C GLN A 94 -28.54 7.99 14.29
N ARG A 95 -29.13 7.54 13.18
CA ARG A 95 -30.29 6.63 13.22
C ARG A 95 -29.98 5.31 13.92
N ASP A 96 -28.78 4.75 13.74
CA ASP A 96 -28.41 3.50 14.42
C ASP A 96 -28.28 3.69 15.93
N VAL A 97 -27.73 4.82 16.38
CA VAL A 97 -27.68 5.16 17.80
C VAL A 97 -29.08 5.37 18.36
N ASP A 98 -29.96 6.07 17.63
CA ASP A 98 -31.36 6.22 18.02
C ASP A 98 -32.06 4.86 18.14
N LEU A 99 -31.77 3.91 17.24
CA LEU A 99 -32.29 2.55 17.30
C LEU A 99 -31.72 1.76 18.49
N ILE A 100 -30.44 1.89 18.82
CA ILE A 100 -29.83 1.29 20.02
C ILE A 100 -30.54 1.79 21.28
N ILE A 101 -30.77 3.09 21.38
CA ILE A 101 -31.49 3.69 22.50
C ILE A 101 -32.95 3.24 22.51
N GLY A 102 -33.59 3.19 21.33
CA GLY A 102 -34.94 2.65 21.15
C GLY A 102 -35.09 1.20 21.64
N ARG A 103 -34.05 0.37 21.54
CA ARG A 103 -34.04 -0.99 22.13
C ARG A 103 -34.13 -0.94 23.65
N ALA A 104 -33.47 0.01 24.31
CA ALA A 104 -33.62 0.20 25.74
C ALA A 104 -35.07 0.63 26.08
N LEU A 105 -35.63 1.56 25.32
CA LEU A 105 -36.98 2.10 25.52
C LEU A 105 -38.10 1.06 25.28
N SER A 106 -37.85 0.03 24.48
CA SER A 106 -38.82 -1.05 24.21
C SER A 106 -39.25 -1.84 25.46
N ALA A 107 -38.54 -1.71 26.58
CA ALA A 107 -38.93 -2.27 27.87
C ALA A 107 -40.16 -1.59 28.51
N ARG A 108 -40.67 -0.50 27.91
CA ARG A 108 -41.93 0.16 28.30
C ARG A 108 -42.77 0.49 27.05
N PRO A 109 -43.68 -0.40 26.61
CA PRO A 109 -44.60 -0.07 25.53
C PRO A 109 -45.58 1.02 25.99
N GLY A 110 -45.72 2.11 25.21
CA GLY A 110 -46.80 3.10 25.39
C GLY A 110 -46.40 4.57 25.68
N ARG A 111 -45.12 4.91 25.79
CA ARG A 111 -44.65 6.32 25.78
C ARG A 111 -43.55 6.49 24.75
N ALA A 112 -43.92 6.79 23.51
CA ALA A 112 -42.96 7.31 22.55
C ALA A 112 -42.60 8.75 22.97
N PRO A 113 -41.32 9.16 22.89
CA PRO A 113 -40.94 10.54 23.17
C PRO A 113 -41.60 11.45 22.13
N LEU A 114 -42.39 12.42 22.60
CA LEU A 114 -43.19 13.32 21.75
C LEU A 114 -42.34 14.32 20.94
N ASP A 115 -41.07 14.52 21.28
CA ASP A 115 -40.24 15.61 20.72
C ASP A 115 -38.87 15.18 20.15
N GLY A 116 -38.63 13.90 19.90
CA GLY A 116 -37.38 13.45 19.27
C GLY A 116 -36.09 13.68 20.08
N ARG A 117 -36.19 14.27 21.28
CA ARG A 117 -35.12 14.31 22.28
C ARG A 117 -35.18 13.06 23.15
N ILE A 118 -34.04 12.41 23.31
CA ILE A 118 -33.88 11.24 24.18
C ILE A 118 -34.04 11.69 25.64
N ASP A 119 -35.08 11.22 26.32
CA ASP A 119 -35.27 11.43 27.75
C ASP A 119 -34.33 10.50 28.53
N GLU A 120 -33.21 11.06 29.00
CA GLU A 120 -32.15 10.33 29.71
C GLU A 120 -32.65 9.61 30.97
N PHE A 121 -33.61 10.20 31.70
CA PHE A 121 -34.19 9.57 32.88
C PHE A 121 -35.02 8.34 32.50
N LEU A 122 -35.79 8.44 31.41
CA LEU A 122 -36.61 7.34 30.90
C LEU A 122 -35.76 6.17 30.38
N VAL A 123 -34.65 6.46 29.70
CA VAL A 123 -33.69 5.44 29.26
C VAL A 123 -33.11 4.71 30.48
N ARG A 124 -32.66 5.46 31.51
CA ARG A 124 -32.08 4.89 32.74
C ARG A 124 -33.05 3.96 33.47
N ASP A 125 -34.30 4.35 33.60
CA ASP A 125 -35.36 3.53 34.20
C ASP A 125 -35.61 2.23 33.41
N CYS A 126 -35.64 2.32 32.08
CA CYS A 126 -35.82 1.14 31.23
C CYS A 126 -34.63 0.18 31.32
N LEU A 127 -33.40 0.70 31.37
CA LEU A 127 -32.19 -0.11 31.56
C LEU A 127 -32.20 -0.83 32.92
N GLN A 128 -32.66 -0.17 34.00
CA GLN A 128 -32.82 -0.84 35.30
C GLN A 128 -33.81 -2.01 35.24
N ARG A 129 -34.91 -1.89 34.48
CA ARG A 129 -35.89 -2.97 34.29
C ARG A 129 -35.29 -4.14 33.50
N ILE A 130 -34.60 -3.84 32.40
CA ILE A 130 -33.89 -4.85 31.60
C ILE A 130 -32.87 -5.60 32.45
N GLN A 131 -32.17 -4.89 33.35
CA GLN A 131 -31.18 -5.49 34.22
C GLN A 131 -31.77 -6.53 35.19
N ARG A 132 -32.99 -6.30 35.70
CA ARG A 132 -33.64 -7.20 36.67
C ARG A 132 -34.05 -8.54 36.07
N ASN A 133 -34.13 -8.64 34.74
CA ASN A 133 -34.52 -9.87 34.04
C ASN A 133 -33.36 -10.40 33.17
N THR A 134 -32.80 -11.54 33.54
CA THR A 134 -31.64 -12.16 32.86
C THR A 134 -31.89 -12.46 31.39
N SER A 135 -33.10 -12.89 31.02
CA SER A 135 -33.47 -13.17 29.63
C SER A 135 -33.54 -11.90 28.77
N TRP A 136 -34.08 -10.81 29.33
CA TRP A 136 -34.16 -9.52 28.66
C TRP A 136 -32.79 -8.86 28.58
N SER A 137 -31.98 -8.95 29.63
CA SER A 137 -30.60 -8.49 29.62
C SER A 137 -29.78 -9.19 28.53
N ARG A 138 -29.92 -10.52 28.35
CA ARG A 138 -29.19 -11.25 27.30
C ARG A 138 -29.63 -10.83 25.89
N LYS A 139 -30.94 -10.69 25.66
CA LYS A 139 -31.50 -10.22 24.38
C LYS A 139 -31.06 -8.79 24.05
N PHE A 140 -31.08 -7.91 25.06
CA PHE A 140 -30.61 -6.53 24.92
C PHE A 140 -29.14 -6.49 24.51
N VAL A 141 -28.26 -7.20 25.23
CA VAL A 141 -26.82 -7.23 24.93
C VAL A 141 -26.54 -7.70 23.50
N LEU A 142 -27.13 -8.82 23.06
CA LEU A 142 -26.92 -9.33 21.70
C LEU A 142 -27.42 -8.36 20.62
N SER A 143 -28.57 -7.72 20.87
CA SER A 143 -29.15 -6.73 19.94
C SER A 143 -28.28 -5.48 19.81
N VAL A 144 -27.77 -4.95 20.93
CA VAL A 144 -26.91 -3.77 20.90
C VAL A 144 -25.54 -4.09 20.32
N LEU A 145 -24.97 -5.28 20.59
CA LEU A 145 -23.70 -5.70 19.97
C LEU A 145 -23.80 -5.77 18.44
N GLY A 146 -24.84 -6.41 17.89
CA GLY A 146 -25.02 -6.45 16.44
C GLY A 146 -25.17 -5.06 15.80
N ARG A 147 -25.76 -4.10 16.53
CA ARG A 147 -25.82 -2.70 16.09
C ARG A 147 -24.52 -1.93 16.27
N ALA A 148 -23.72 -2.27 17.28
CA ALA A 148 -22.38 -1.73 17.45
C ALA A 148 -21.47 -2.18 16.29
N ASP A 149 -21.65 -3.41 15.79
CA ASP A 149 -20.94 -3.90 14.60
C ASP A 149 -21.38 -3.13 13.33
N ASP A 150 -22.69 -2.86 13.17
CA ASP A 150 -23.20 -1.98 12.09
C ASP A 150 -22.58 -0.57 12.16
N LEU A 151 -22.48 -0.01 13.37
CA LEU A 151 -21.87 1.30 13.63
C LEU A 151 -20.37 1.30 13.32
N GLU A 152 -19.64 0.25 13.69
CA GLU A 152 -18.21 0.09 13.37
C GLU A 152 -17.99 0.10 11.86
N MET A 153 -18.77 -0.70 11.11
CA MET A 153 -18.69 -0.70 9.65
C MET A 153 -18.95 0.68 9.04
N ARG A 154 -19.87 1.47 9.61
CA ARG A 154 -20.16 2.83 9.14
C ARG A 154 -19.09 3.82 9.53
N LEU A 155 -18.54 3.68 10.72
CA LEU A 155 -17.41 4.47 11.19
C LEU A 155 -16.18 4.23 10.30
N GLU A 156 -15.91 2.98 9.90
CA GLU A 156 -14.87 2.70 8.92
C GLU A 156 -15.13 3.40 7.58
N ARG A 157 -16.37 3.35 7.07
CA ARG A 157 -16.76 4.05 5.83
C ARG A 157 -16.58 5.57 5.96
N LEU A 158 -16.89 6.13 7.12
CA LEU A 158 -16.69 7.55 7.42
C LEU A 158 -15.20 7.91 7.37
N HIS A 159 -14.34 7.14 8.03
CA HIS A 159 -12.89 7.34 8.01
C HIS A 159 -12.31 7.24 6.59
N ARG A 160 -12.79 6.29 5.79
CA ARG A 160 -12.41 6.19 4.36
C ARG A 160 -12.74 7.47 3.62
N LYS A 161 -13.97 7.99 3.76
CA LYS A 161 -14.39 9.23 3.07
C LYS A 161 -13.65 10.46 3.58
N MET A 162 -13.29 10.53 4.87
CA MET A 162 -12.44 11.60 5.40
C MET A 162 -11.03 11.56 4.80
N THR A 163 -10.42 10.37 4.70
CA THR A 163 -9.10 10.20 4.08
C THR A 163 -9.14 10.59 2.60
N MET A 164 -10.19 10.20 1.87
CA MET A 164 -10.43 10.63 0.49
C MET A 164 -10.56 12.15 0.39
N LEU A 165 -11.33 12.79 1.29
CA LEU A 165 -11.53 14.24 1.32
C LEU A 165 -10.20 14.98 1.43
N GLU A 166 -9.35 14.57 2.37
CA GLU A 166 -8.02 15.16 2.54
C GLU A 166 -7.14 14.98 1.29
N ARG A 167 -7.09 13.77 0.73
CA ARG A 167 -6.31 13.48 -0.47
C ARG A 167 -6.78 14.25 -1.69
N PHE A 168 -8.10 14.33 -1.94
CA PHE A 168 -8.65 15.16 -3.01
C PHE A 168 -8.30 16.63 -2.81
N SER A 169 -8.45 17.14 -1.59
CA SER A 169 -8.18 18.55 -1.30
C SER A 169 -6.73 18.91 -1.54
N ASP A 170 -5.79 18.09 -1.06
CA ASP A 170 -4.38 18.34 -1.28
C ASP A 170 -4.00 18.15 -2.77
N TYR A 171 -4.56 17.15 -3.47
CA TYR A 171 -4.27 16.89 -4.88
C TYR A 171 -4.73 18.03 -5.80
N TYR A 172 -5.99 18.44 -5.67
CA TYR A 172 -6.54 19.50 -6.52
C TYR A 172 -5.98 20.87 -6.16
N LEU A 173 -5.62 21.11 -4.90
CA LEU A 173 -4.94 22.35 -4.51
C LEU A 173 -3.55 22.42 -5.15
N GLU A 174 -2.78 21.33 -5.16
CA GLU A 174 -1.46 21.30 -5.82
C GLU A 174 -1.57 21.54 -7.33
N LYS A 175 -2.60 20.96 -7.96
CA LYS A 175 -2.85 21.10 -9.39
C LYS A 175 -3.17 22.54 -9.79
N GLU A 176 -4.01 23.23 -9.03
CA GLU A 176 -4.45 24.59 -9.35
C GLU A 176 -3.48 25.66 -8.83
N HIS A 177 -2.81 25.42 -7.70
CA HIS A 177 -1.97 26.40 -7.00
C HIS A 177 -0.61 25.80 -6.57
N PRO A 178 0.26 25.40 -7.52
CA PRO A 178 1.52 24.72 -7.21
C PRO A 178 2.46 25.57 -6.33
N ASP A 179 2.50 26.89 -6.55
CA ASP A 179 3.37 27.82 -5.82
C ASP A 179 2.96 27.94 -4.35
N ILE A 180 1.67 28.18 -4.11
CA ILE A 180 1.10 28.26 -2.75
C ILE A 180 1.23 26.91 -2.04
N PHE A 181 0.96 25.82 -2.76
CA PHE A 181 1.04 24.47 -2.20
C PHE A 181 2.46 24.15 -1.70
N SER A 182 3.49 24.66 -2.35
CA SER A 182 4.90 24.43 -2.01
C SER A 182 5.31 24.98 -0.63
N GLU A 183 4.60 26.00 -0.14
CA GLU A 183 4.90 26.73 1.10
C GLU A 183 4.14 26.19 2.33
N ILE A 184 3.10 25.39 2.12
CA ILE A 184 2.26 24.84 3.21
C ILE A 184 3.06 23.80 4.01
N LYS A 185 3.24 24.03 5.32
CA LYS A 185 3.80 23.04 6.26
C LYS A 185 2.82 21.88 6.44
N ARG A 186 3.29 20.65 6.21
CA ARG A 186 2.47 19.42 6.25
C ARG A 186 2.91 18.49 7.37
N LEU A 187 1.98 17.65 7.81
CA LEU A 187 2.31 16.51 8.67
C LEU A 187 3.31 15.58 7.95
N PRO A 188 4.31 15.05 8.68
CA PRO A 188 5.31 14.17 8.10
C PRO A 188 4.64 12.91 7.51
N GLY A 189 4.93 12.63 6.24
CA GLY A 189 4.48 11.39 5.57
C GLY A 189 3.45 11.58 4.46
N ARG A 190 2.72 12.71 4.37
CA ARG A 190 1.84 13.01 3.22
C ARG A 190 2.56 13.92 2.23
N ARG A 191 3.09 13.34 1.16
CA ARG A 191 3.65 14.08 0.01
C ARG A 191 2.83 13.74 -1.22
N ILE A 192 2.31 14.76 -1.88
CA ILE A 192 1.70 14.66 -3.19
C ILE A 192 2.74 15.10 -4.21
N VAL A 193 2.63 14.48 -5.37
CA VAL A 193 3.71 14.25 -6.31
C VAL A 193 3.68 15.26 -7.47
N LEU A 194 2.70 16.15 -7.54
CA LEU A 194 2.61 17.09 -8.66
C LEU A 194 3.63 18.21 -8.42
N ARG A 195 4.92 17.90 -8.54
CA ARG A 195 5.96 18.92 -8.50
C ARG A 195 6.59 19.16 -9.85
N VAL A 196 6.30 20.37 -10.33
CA VAL A 196 7.16 21.20 -11.17
C VAL A 196 8.54 21.33 -10.52
N SER A 197 9.55 21.27 -11.38
CA SER A 197 10.99 21.30 -11.14
C SER A 197 11.43 22.05 -9.88
N ASN A 198 12.19 21.37 -9.01
CA ASN A 198 12.93 22.02 -7.94
C ASN A 198 14.38 21.55 -7.90
N GLY A 199 15.28 22.51 -8.15
CA GLY A 199 16.72 22.34 -8.37
C GLY A 199 17.54 21.97 -7.13
N ARG A 200 17.38 20.75 -6.61
CA ARG A 200 18.36 20.15 -5.69
C ARG A 200 19.03 18.94 -6.35
N VAL A 201 20.08 19.24 -7.10
CA VAL A 201 20.45 18.46 -8.28
C VAL A 201 21.64 17.52 -8.08
N SER A 202 22.61 17.77 -7.19
CA SER A 202 23.88 17.01 -7.25
C SER A 202 23.82 15.56 -6.72
N SER A 203 23.30 15.30 -5.52
CA SER A 203 23.26 13.93 -4.96
C SER A 203 22.11 13.07 -5.51
N VAL A 204 21.07 13.72 -6.02
CA VAL A 204 19.95 13.09 -6.72
C VAL A 204 20.36 12.69 -8.13
N GLN A 205 21.15 13.52 -8.84
CA GLN A 205 21.68 13.19 -10.16
C GLN A 205 22.51 11.91 -10.17
N ASN A 206 23.44 11.73 -9.23
CA ASN A 206 24.28 10.52 -9.24
C ASN A 206 23.44 9.23 -9.09
N LYS A 207 22.46 9.23 -8.17
CA LYS A 207 21.57 8.07 -7.98
C LYS A 207 20.62 7.84 -9.16
N LEU A 208 20.19 8.92 -9.83
CA LEU A 208 19.44 8.82 -11.08
C LEU A 208 20.30 8.26 -12.20
N LEU A 209 21.55 8.72 -12.35
CA LEU A 209 22.51 8.23 -13.34
C LEU A 209 22.82 6.74 -13.15
N ASP A 210 23.01 6.29 -11.91
CA ASP A 210 23.22 4.88 -11.59
C ASP A 210 21.99 4.03 -11.96
N ALA A 211 20.79 4.55 -11.70
CA ALA A 211 19.55 3.86 -12.06
C ALA A 211 19.31 3.82 -13.57
N PHE A 212 19.54 4.93 -14.29
CA PHE A 212 19.48 4.95 -15.75
C PHE A 212 20.52 4.02 -16.37
N SER A 213 21.69 3.89 -15.75
CA SER A 213 22.70 2.91 -16.15
C SER A 213 22.21 1.48 -15.91
N ALA A 214 21.58 1.21 -14.77
CA ALA A 214 20.96 -0.09 -14.48
C ALA A 214 19.80 -0.43 -15.43
N GLN A 215 19.01 0.56 -15.88
CA GLN A 215 17.96 0.35 -16.88
C GLN A 215 18.54 -0.07 -18.23
N LYS A 216 19.63 0.59 -18.68
CA LYS A 216 20.35 0.20 -19.89
C LYS A 216 20.94 -1.21 -19.75
N ASP A 217 21.50 -1.54 -18.59
CA ASP A 217 22.01 -2.88 -18.30
C ASP A 217 20.88 -3.92 -18.39
N ALA A 218 19.73 -3.65 -17.79
CA ALA A 218 18.57 -4.53 -17.85
C ALA A 218 18.11 -4.75 -19.30
N GLU A 219 18.00 -3.68 -20.11
CA GLU A 219 17.66 -3.81 -21.52
C GLU A 219 18.67 -4.66 -22.30
N MET A 220 19.97 -4.46 -22.06
CA MET A 220 21.03 -5.28 -22.67
C MET A 220 20.97 -6.74 -22.22
N LEU A 221 20.70 -6.99 -20.94
CA LEU A 221 20.54 -8.34 -20.40
C LEU A 221 19.35 -9.07 -21.01
N HIS A 222 18.22 -8.37 -21.19
CA HIS A 222 17.06 -8.95 -21.86
C HIS A 222 17.38 -9.35 -23.30
N LYS A 223 18.17 -8.55 -24.04
CA LYS A 223 18.63 -8.94 -25.39
C LYS A 223 19.51 -10.19 -25.35
N ALA A 224 20.34 -10.34 -24.32
CA ALA A 224 21.20 -11.51 -24.11
C ALA A 224 20.47 -12.76 -23.60
N SER A 225 19.20 -12.62 -23.22
CA SER A 225 18.42 -13.65 -22.54
C SER A 225 17.67 -14.58 -23.50
N GLY A 226 17.61 -14.25 -24.80
CA GLY A 226 16.94 -15.05 -25.84
C GLY A 226 15.40 -15.01 -25.77
N GLN A 227 14.74 -15.28 -26.90
CA GLN A 227 13.28 -15.43 -26.98
C GLN A 227 12.90 -16.89 -26.75
N GLY A 228 12.66 -17.30 -25.50
CA GLY A 228 12.16 -18.66 -25.24
C GLY A 228 12.36 -19.16 -23.81
N ASP A 229 13.40 -18.69 -23.12
CA ASP A 229 13.72 -19.18 -21.78
C ASP A 229 12.94 -18.42 -20.70
N LYS A 230 12.34 -19.18 -19.78
CA LYS A 230 11.70 -18.64 -18.56
C LYS A 230 12.81 -18.10 -17.66
N ILE A 231 13.16 -16.84 -17.85
CA ILE A 231 14.18 -16.16 -17.05
C ILE A 231 13.47 -15.37 -15.96
N HIS A 232 13.71 -15.76 -14.72
CA HIS A 232 13.15 -15.08 -13.56
C HIS A 232 14.18 -14.10 -13.00
N ILE A 233 13.74 -12.89 -12.67
CA ILE A 233 14.61 -11.83 -12.17
C ILE A 233 14.31 -11.55 -10.70
N GLY A 234 15.36 -11.41 -9.89
CA GLY A 234 15.25 -10.96 -8.52
C GLY A 234 14.85 -9.49 -8.44
N LEU A 235 13.75 -9.19 -7.74
CA LEU A 235 13.29 -7.81 -7.51
C LEU A 235 13.94 -7.23 -6.25
N SER A 236 13.63 -7.81 -5.10
CA SER A 236 14.25 -7.46 -3.82
C SER A 236 15.14 -8.61 -3.39
N VAL A 237 16.45 -8.49 -3.59
CA VAL A 237 17.44 -9.52 -3.24
C VAL A 237 18.56 -8.83 -2.46
N PRO A 238 19.18 -9.47 -1.45
CA PRO A 238 20.42 -8.99 -0.84
C PRO A 238 21.48 -8.76 -1.92
N GLN A 239 21.73 -7.49 -2.24
CA GLN A 239 22.70 -7.11 -3.25
C GLN A 239 24.11 -7.13 -2.66
N ILE A 240 25.07 -7.65 -3.44
CA ILE A 240 26.50 -7.54 -3.12
C ILE A 240 27.00 -6.16 -3.58
N ARG A 241 26.50 -5.66 -4.72
CA ARG A 241 26.73 -4.30 -5.26
C ARG A 241 25.43 -3.69 -5.80
N GLU A 242 25.35 -2.37 -5.84
CA GLU A 242 24.12 -1.63 -6.18
C GLU A 242 23.57 -1.93 -7.60
N ARG A 243 24.43 -2.32 -8.55
CA ARG A 243 24.06 -2.65 -9.94
C ARG A 243 23.96 -4.15 -10.22
N ASP A 244 24.06 -5.00 -9.20
CA ASP A 244 23.94 -6.44 -9.40
C ASP A 244 22.51 -6.84 -9.75
N PHE A 245 22.39 -7.88 -10.56
CA PHE A 245 21.14 -8.56 -10.88
C PHE A 245 21.26 -10.03 -10.49
N ALA A 246 20.19 -10.60 -9.97
CA ALA A 246 20.08 -12.02 -9.69
C ALA A 246 19.05 -12.63 -10.63
N PHE A 247 19.40 -13.75 -11.26
CA PHE A 247 18.51 -14.47 -12.16
C PHE A 247 18.38 -15.93 -11.76
N LEU A 248 17.20 -16.48 -12.01
CA LEU A 248 16.96 -17.91 -12.01
C LEU A 248 16.61 -18.33 -13.43
N ILE A 249 17.43 -19.21 -14.00
CA ILE A 249 17.37 -19.61 -15.41
C ILE A 249 17.09 -21.11 -15.46
N SER A 250 16.03 -21.51 -16.15
CA SER A 250 15.71 -22.93 -16.36
C SER A 250 16.53 -23.48 -17.53
N LEU A 251 17.49 -24.36 -17.24
CA LEU A 251 18.32 -25.04 -18.23
C LEU A 251 18.07 -26.55 -18.15
N ASN A 252 17.63 -27.16 -19.25
CA ASN A 252 17.41 -28.62 -19.35
C ASN A 252 16.52 -29.20 -18.22
N GLY A 253 15.52 -28.44 -17.75
CA GLY A 253 14.62 -28.85 -16.67
C GLY A 253 15.17 -28.65 -15.25
N GLN A 254 16.36 -28.07 -15.09
CA GLN A 254 16.90 -27.65 -13.79
C GLN A 254 17.07 -26.12 -13.73
N SER A 255 16.60 -25.53 -12.65
CA SER A 255 16.70 -24.09 -12.42
C SER A 255 18.03 -23.73 -11.75
N GLN A 256 18.80 -22.87 -12.41
CA GLN A 256 20.14 -22.45 -12.00
C GLN A 256 20.14 -20.97 -11.65
N GLU A 257 20.69 -20.64 -10.47
CA GLU A 257 20.77 -19.27 -9.99
C GLU A 257 22.11 -18.63 -10.35
N VAL A 258 22.06 -17.42 -10.90
CA VAL A 258 23.25 -16.70 -11.37
C VAL A 258 23.17 -15.24 -10.95
N LEU A 259 24.30 -14.73 -10.43
CA LEU A 259 24.52 -13.32 -10.17
C LEU A 259 25.24 -12.69 -11.36
N VAL A 260 24.72 -11.56 -11.79
CA VAL A 260 25.15 -10.87 -13.00
C VAL A 260 25.56 -9.45 -12.62
N HIS A 261 26.83 -9.13 -12.87
CA HIS A 261 27.44 -7.84 -12.54
C HIS A 261 27.87 -7.09 -13.82
N PRO A 262 27.39 -5.86 -14.07
CA PRO A 262 27.82 -5.07 -15.23
C PRO A 262 29.31 -4.72 -15.18
N VAL A 263 30.06 -5.00 -16.25
CA VAL A 263 31.50 -4.73 -16.37
C VAL A 263 31.87 -4.23 -17.76
N LYS A 264 32.99 -3.49 -17.86
CA LYS A 264 33.64 -3.18 -19.14
C LYS A 264 34.72 -4.21 -19.44
N ILE A 265 34.54 -4.99 -20.51
CA ILE A 265 35.45 -6.02 -20.96
C ILE A 265 36.53 -5.35 -21.84
N LYS A 266 37.71 -5.10 -21.25
CA LYS A 266 38.79 -4.30 -21.88
C LYS A 266 39.68 -5.09 -22.85
N ALA A 267 39.67 -6.43 -22.82
CA ALA A 267 40.34 -7.28 -23.82
C ALA A 267 39.79 -8.71 -23.75
N VAL A 268 39.43 -9.29 -24.90
CA VAL A 268 38.92 -10.66 -25.03
C VAL A 268 40.09 -11.64 -25.11
N ASN A 269 40.81 -11.85 -24.00
CA ASN A 269 41.81 -12.92 -23.94
C ASN A 269 41.09 -14.27 -23.70
N GLY A 270 40.51 -14.80 -24.77
CA GLY A 270 39.91 -16.14 -24.85
C GLY A 270 38.42 -16.13 -25.22
N SER A 271 38.10 -16.57 -26.44
CA SER A 271 36.72 -16.76 -26.94
C SER A 271 35.88 -17.73 -26.10
N THR A 272 36.52 -18.58 -25.29
CA THR A 272 35.83 -19.53 -24.41
C THR A 272 35.41 -18.95 -23.07
N ARG A 273 35.81 -17.70 -22.74
CA ARG A 273 35.46 -17.01 -21.48
C ARG A 273 34.38 -15.95 -21.66
N VAL A 274 34.19 -15.47 -22.89
CA VAL A 274 33.22 -14.45 -23.25
C VAL A 274 32.19 -15.09 -24.17
N GLN A 275 30.95 -15.20 -23.70
CA GLN A 275 29.83 -15.76 -24.45
C GLN A 275 28.90 -14.64 -24.93
N SER A 276 28.09 -14.92 -25.95
CA SER A 276 27.15 -13.94 -26.52
C SER A 276 25.82 -13.86 -25.77
N ASP A 277 25.41 -14.94 -25.10
CA ASP A 277 24.11 -15.07 -24.44
C ASP A 277 24.18 -15.80 -23.09
N LEU A 278 23.08 -15.72 -22.33
CA LEU A 278 22.93 -16.41 -21.05
C LEU A 278 22.89 -17.94 -21.21
N ALA A 279 22.26 -18.43 -22.27
CA ALA A 279 22.08 -19.85 -22.52
C ALA A 279 23.42 -20.59 -22.71
N ALA A 280 24.42 -19.97 -23.35
CA ALA A 280 25.77 -20.54 -23.52
C ALA A 280 26.69 -20.26 -22.31
N ALA A 281 26.50 -19.13 -21.64
CA ALA A 281 27.34 -18.71 -20.52
C ALA A 281 27.13 -19.54 -19.26
N VAL A 282 25.89 -19.89 -18.93
CA VAL A 282 25.59 -20.59 -17.66
C VAL A 282 26.11 -22.04 -17.65
N PRO A 283 25.93 -22.86 -18.70
CA PRO A 283 26.56 -24.19 -18.76
C PRO A 283 28.10 -24.11 -18.68
N SER A 284 28.70 -23.12 -19.34
CA SER A 284 30.15 -22.87 -19.30
C SER A 284 30.64 -22.49 -17.89
N LEU A 285 29.84 -21.75 -17.13
CA LEU A 285 30.10 -21.42 -15.73
C LEU A 285 30.03 -22.68 -14.85
N MET A 286 29.04 -23.56 -15.06
CA MET A 286 28.86 -24.79 -14.27
C MET A 286 30.01 -25.78 -14.46
N GLN A 287 30.43 -26.00 -15.71
CA GLN A 287 31.54 -26.91 -16.00
C GLN A 287 32.88 -26.48 -15.38
N ARG A 288 33.01 -25.19 -15.05
CA ARG A 288 34.26 -24.58 -14.53
C ARG A 288 34.23 -24.26 -13.04
N GLN A 289 33.21 -24.74 -12.33
CA GLN A 289 32.98 -24.48 -10.91
C GLN A 289 34.19 -24.82 -10.01
N ASN A 290 35.02 -25.78 -10.42
CA ASN A 290 36.22 -26.21 -9.67
C ASN A 290 37.42 -25.24 -9.77
N ASN A 291 37.42 -24.29 -10.71
CA ASN A 291 38.61 -23.44 -10.99
C ASN A 291 38.45 -21.97 -10.59
N ASN A 292 37.36 -21.57 -9.92
CA ASN A 292 37.13 -20.17 -9.48
C ASN A 292 37.17 -19.14 -10.64
N HIS A 293 36.86 -19.57 -11.86
CA HIS A 293 36.97 -18.74 -13.07
C HIS A 293 35.67 -17.98 -13.34
N LYS A 294 35.80 -16.66 -13.55
CA LYS A 294 34.71 -15.76 -13.93
C LYS A 294 34.28 -16.02 -15.37
N CYS A 295 32.97 -16.11 -15.61
CA CYS A 295 32.40 -16.17 -16.95
C CYS A 295 31.90 -14.77 -17.34
N TYR A 296 32.01 -14.41 -18.62
CA TYR A 296 31.56 -13.10 -19.11
C TYR A 296 30.53 -13.25 -20.22
N ILE A 297 29.56 -12.36 -20.26
CA ILE A 297 28.62 -12.18 -21.37
C ILE A 297 28.89 -10.85 -22.04
N GLN A 298 29.02 -10.87 -23.37
CA GLN A 298 29.11 -9.68 -24.19
C GLN A 298 28.00 -9.73 -25.25
N PRO A 299 26.84 -9.10 -24.99
CA PRO A 299 25.67 -9.21 -25.88
C PRO A 299 25.90 -8.58 -27.25
N SER A 300 26.83 -7.62 -27.35
CA SER A 300 27.17 -6.96 -28.61
C SER A 300 28.68 -6.94 -28.80
N SER A 301 29.14 -7.50 -29.91
CA SER A 301 30.56 -7.43 -30.32
C SER A 301 31.05 -6.01 -30.63
N ARG A 302 30.13 -5.04 -30.74
CA ARG A 302 30.43 -3.63 -31.04
C ARG A 302 30.66 -2.75 -29.80
N SER A 303 30.37 -3.26 -28.60
CA SER A 303 30.58 -2.53 -27.34
C SER A 303 31.46 -3.34 -26.40
N SER A 304 32.31 -2.68 -25.61
CA SER A 304 33.03 -3.30 -24.50
C SER A 304 32.14 -3.59 -23.29
N ASP A 305 30.90 -3.09 -23.28
CA ASP A 305 29.97 -3.30 -22.17
C ASP A 305 29.47 -4.75 -22.17
N GLY A 306 29.56 -5.38 -21.01
CA GLY A 306 29.15 -6.76 -20.81
C GLY A 306 28.88 -7.05 -19.35
N PHE A 307 28.84 -8.34 -19.01
CA PHE A 307 28.45 -8.80 -17.68
C PHE A 307 29.38 -9.90 -17.19
N GLU A 308 29.76 -9.82 -15.93
CA GLU A 308 30.43 -10.89 -15.20
C GLU A 308 29.37 -11.77 -14.53
N LEU A 309 29.46 -13.08 -14.75
CA LEU A 309 28.56 -14.07 -14.18
C LEU A 309 29.26 -14.84 -13.07
N THR A 310 28.57 -14.96 -11.95
CA THR A 310 29.03 -15.70 -10.77
C THR A 310 27.90 -16.52 -10.18
N LEU A 311 28.26 -17.64 -9.55
CA LEU A 311 27.32 -18.41 -8.74
C LEU A 311 27.17 -17.74 -7.36
N PRO A 312 25.94 -17.52 -6.87
CA PRO A 312 25.76 -17.04 -5.51
C PRO A 312 26.25 -18.07 -4.49
N GLN A 313 26.87 -17.62 -3.39
CA GLN A 313 27.32 -18.52 -2.32
C GLN A 313 26.17 -19.16 -1.52
N ARG A 314 24.97 -18.59 -1.62
CA ARG A 314 23.74 -19.06 -0.97
C ARG A 314 22.59 -18.94 -1.95
N ASN A 315 21.66 -19.89 -1.95
CA ASN A 315 20.44 -19.82 -2.76
C ASN A 315 19.63 -18.58 -2.35
N LEU A 316 19.41 -17.64 -3.27
CA LEU A 316 18.56 -16.47 -3.06
C LEU A 316 17.21 -16.71 -3.74
N LEU A 317 17.22 -17.16 -5.00
CA LEU A 317 16.05 -17.30 -5.86
C LEU A 317 15.56 -18.74 -6.06
N SER A 318 16.43 -19.76 -6.03
CA SER A 318 16.01 -21.15 -6.31
C SER A 318 14.88 -21.64 -5.40
N ASP A 319 14.92 -21.27 -4.12
CA ASP A 319 13.89 -21.63 -3.13
C ASP A 319 12.52 -20.99 -3.41
N LEU A 320 12.46 -19.97 -4.27
CA LEU A 320 11.23 -19.26 -4.65
C LEU A 320 10.50 -19.91 -5.80
N GLU A 321 11.14 -20.77 -6.60
CA GLU A 321 10.54 -21.38 -7.78
C GLU A 321 9.24 -22.13 -7.45
N TRP A 322 9.26 -22.87 -6.34
CA TRP A 322 8.16 -23.74 -5.89
C TRP A 322 7.18 -23.05 -4.95
N LYS A 323 7.34 -21.75 -4.70
CA LYS A 323 6.44 -20.99 -3.83
C LYS A 323 5.20 -20.52 -4.58
N ASP A 324 4.12 -20.36 -3.83
CA ASP A 324 2.90 -19.76 -4.35
C ASP A 324 3.14 -18.28 -4.69
N PRO A 325 2.50 -17.78 -5.77
CA PRO A 325 2.56 -16.36 -6.11
C PRO A 325 1.80 -15.50 -5.10
N LEU A 326 2.08 -14.20 -5.09
CA LEU A 326 1.38 -13.23 -4.23
C LEU A 326 -0.14 -13.29 -4.40
N SER A 327 -0.63 -13.53 -5.63
CA SER A 327 -2.06 -13.62 -5.90
C SER A 327 -2.78 -14.77 -5.18
N ALA A 328 -2.08 -15.86 -4.84
CA ALA A 328 -2.65 -16.98 -4.09
C ALA A 328 -3.01 -16.56 -2.64
N LEU A 329 -2.25 -15.63 -2.06
CA LEU A 329 -2.51 -15.08 -0.73
C LEU A 329 -3.80 -14.24 -0.69
N PHE A 330 -4.24 -13.71 -1.82
CA PHE A 330 -5.46 -12.91 -1.89
C PHE A 330 -6.71 -13.79 -1.92
N LYS A 331 -6.67 -14.93 -2.62
CA LYS A 331 -7.82 -15.81 -2.85
C LYS A 331 -8.13 -16.74 -1.67
N ASN A 332 -7.12 -17.16 -0.91
CA ASN A 332 -7.23 -18.23 0.09
C ASN A 332 -7.01 -17.76 1.53
N GLN A 333 -7.43 -16.54 1.89
CA GLN A 333 -7.17 -15.96 3.23
C GLN A 333 -7.74 -16.78 4.40
N HIS A 334 -8.72 -17.65 4.16
CA HIS A 334 -9.44 -18.39 5.20
C HIS A 334 -9.41 -19.92 5.04
N THR A 335 -8.87 -20.46 3.95
CA THR A 335 -9.06 -21.86 3.55
C THR A 335 -7.81 -22.71 3.53
N GLN A 336 -6.61 -22.12 3.55
CA GLN A 336 -5.36 -22.88 3.54
C GLN A 336 -4.55 -22.60 4.81
N LEU A 337 -4.15 -23.66 5.50
CA LEU A 337 -2.94 -23.72 6.34
C LEU A 337 -1.70 -23.56 5.42
N SER A 338 -1.67 -22.52 4.58
CA SER A 338 -0.50 -22.23 3.77
C SER A 338 0.63 -21.81 4.71
N SER A 339 1.84 -22.27 4.43
CA SER A 339 3.02 -22.03 5.26
C SER A 339 3.49 -20.56 5.30
N GLN A 340 2.78 -19.63 4.64
CA GLN A 340 3.20 -18.24 4.48
C GLN A 340 2.09 -17.26 4.90
N ILE A 341 2.13 -16.84 6.16
CA ILE A 341 1.35 -15.70 6.65
C ILE A 341 2.06 -14.41 6.25
N LEU A 342 1.38 -13.55 5.48
CA LEU A 342 1.89 -12.23 5.12
C LEU A 342 1.57 -11.22 6.22
N TYR A 343 2.52 -11.02 7.13
CA TYR A 343 2.44 -10.00 8.18
C TYR A 343 2.52 -8.58 7.59
N PRO A 344 1.92 -7.56 8.24
CA PRO A 344 1.92 -6.18 7.74
C PRO A 344 3.32 -5.59 7.50
N GLN A 345 4.32 -5.99 8.31
CA GLN A 345 5.69 -5.56 8.12
C GLN A 345 6.33 -6.17 6.86
N ASP A 346 6.08 -7.47 6.62
CA ASP A 346 6.58 -8.16 5.43
C ASP A 346 5.90 -7.62 4.16
N GLN A 347 4.60 -7.35 4.24
CA GLN A 347 3.83 -6.68 3.19
C GLN A 347 4.46 -5.32 2.81
N SER A 348 4.75 -4.47 3.81
CA SER A 348 5.36 -3.17 3.60
C SER A 348 6.77 -3.26 3.01
N SER A 349 7.53 -4.25 3.46
CA SER A 349 8.90 -4.51 3.02
C SER A 349 8.95 -5.00 1.58
N ILE A 350 8.06 -5.92 1.20
CA ILE A 350 7.94 -6.43 -0.17
C ILE A 350 7.47 -5.32 -1.10
N ALA A 351 6.47 -4.54 -0.71
CA ALA A 351 5.98 -3.40 -1.50
C ALA A 351 7.08 -2.36 -1.75
N SER A 352 7.84 -2.00 -0.72
CA SER A 352 9.01 -1.13 -0.82
C SER A 352 10.09 -1.70 -1.75
N GLY A 353 10.37 -3.01 -1.63
CA GLY A 353 11.31 -3.71 -2.49
C GLY A 353 10.89 -3.70 -3.96
N ILE A 354 9.62 -3.97 -4.25
CA ILE A 354 9.05 -3.91 -5.61
C ILE A 354 9.19 -2.49 -6.16
N ALA A 355 8.76 -1.47 -5.41
CA ALA A 355 8.86 -0.07 -5.82
C ALA A 355 10.31 0.35 -6.18
N GLN A 356 11.29 -0.02 -5.34
CA GLN A 356 12.69 0.29 -5.59
C GLN A 356 13.27 -0.47 -6.79
N SER A 357 12.93 -1.76 -6.92
CA SER A 357 13.42 -2.61 -8.01
C SER A 357 12.82 -2.22 -9.37
N SER A 358 11.53 -1.86 -9.39
CA SER A 358 10.84 -1.43 -10.60
C SER A 358 11.54 -0.24 -11.23
N PHE A 359 12.05 0.71 -10.44
CA PHE A 359 12.78 1.86 -10.95
C PHE A 359 13.96 1.48 -11.86
N ARG A 360 14.74 0.46 -11.47
CA ARG A 360 15.88 -0.06 -12.25
C ARG A 360 15.46 -0.81 -13.50
N LEU A 361 14.21 -1.25 -13.57
CA LEU A 361 13.66 -2.05 -14.67
C LEU A 361 12.73 -1.23 -15.58
N ILE A 362 12.48 0.05 -15.31
CA ILE A 362 11.67 0.91 -16.19
C ILE A 362 12.32 0.95 -17.58
N GLY A 363 11.51 0.70 -18.60
CA GLY A 363 11.95 0.61 -19.99
C GLY A 363 12.37 -0.80 -20.41
N SER A 364 12.61 -1.71 -19.46
CA SER A 364 12.90 -3.11 -19.76
C SER A 364 11.62 -3.92 -20.02
N PRO A 365 11.66 -4.95 -20.88
CA PRO A 365 10.49 -5.79 -21.15
C PRO A 365 10.03 -6.60 -19.93
N TRP A 366 10.86 -6.83 -18.91
CA TRP A 366 10.44 -7.58 -17.71
C TRP A 366 9.26 -6.95 -16.99
N LEU A 367 9.17 -5.62 -16.96
CA LEU A 367 8.04 -4.94 -16.29
C LEU A 367 6.71 -5.12 -17.02
N THR A 368 6.70 -5.60 -18.27
CA THR A 368 5.46 -6.01 -18.93
C THR A 368 4.84 -7.25 -18.27
N SER A 369 5.66 -8.09 -17.63
CA SER A 369 5.25 -9.28 -16.89
C SER A 369 4.92 -8.97 -15.42
N LEU A 370 5.03 -7.72 -14.98
CA LEU A 370 4.78 -7.35 -13.58
C LEU A 370 3.30 -7.50 -13.24
N ASP A 371 2.99 -8.49 -12.40
CA ASP A 371 1.66 -8.90 -11.92
C ASP A 371 1.83 -9.71 -10.62
N CYS A 372 0.88 -9.63 -9.69
CA CYS A 372 0.89 -10.43 -8.46
C CYS A 372 0.89 -11.94 -8.71
N ASN A 373 0.42 -12.40 -9.88
CA ASN A 373 0.50 -13.81 -10.31
C ASN A 373 1.94 -14.25 -10.63
N ASN A 374 2.81 -13.30 -10.94
CA ASN A 374 4.17 -13.58 -11.40
C ASN A 374 5.22 -13.29 -10.32
N ILE A 375 4.82 -12.73 -9.17
CA ILE A 375 5.72 -12.38 -8.08
C ILE A 375 5.64 -13.42 -6.99
N ARG A 376 6.80 -13.93 -6.58
CA ARG A 376 6.98 -14.85 -5.46
C ARG A 376 7.88 -14.21 -4.41
N TRP A 377 7.71 -14.60 -3.16
CA TRP A 377 8.52 -14.06 -2.06
C TRP A 377 8.77 -15.08 -0.95
N ARG A 378 9.80 -14.81 -0.16
CA ARG A 378 10.11 -15.53 1.07
C ARG A 378 10.89 -14.65 2.03
N ARG A 379 10.94 -15.08 3.28
CA ARG A 379 11.90 -14.59 4.27
C ARG A 379 13.07 -15.56 4.34
N THR A 380 14.28 -15.02 4.28
CA THR A 380 15.54 -15.76 4.49
C THR A 380 15.78 -15.98 5.98
N ALA A 381 16.68 -16.91 6.31
CA ALA A 381 17.10 -17.16 7.70
C ALA A 381 17.61 -15.89 8.41
N ASP A 382 18.24 -14.97 7.67
CA ASP A 382 18.75 -13.70 8.17
C ASP A 382 17.65 -12.62 8.30
N ASN A 383 16.37 -13.00 8.32
CA ASN A 383 15.21 -12.10 8.38
C ASN A 383 15.13 -11.06 7.25
N ARG A 384 15.84 -11.28 6.13
CA ARG A 384 15.72 -10.47 4.91
C ARG A 384 14.67 -11.07 4.01
N TRP A 385 13.83 -10.23 3.41
CA TRP A 385 12.88 -10.68 2.41
C TRP A 385 13.56 -10.79 1.05
N VAL A 386 13.18 -11.79 0.29
CA VAL A 386 13.60 -11.97 -1.11
C VAL A 386 12.35 -12.07 -1.97
N SER A 387 12.30 -11.33 -3.07
CA SER A 387 11.22 -11.41 -4.06
C SER A 387 11.77 -11.61 -5.47
N MET A 388 11.01 -12.36 -6.25
CA MET A 388 11.35 -12.76 -7.62
C MET A 388 10.17 -12.46 -8.54
N LEU A 389 10.46 -11.90 -9.72
CA LEU A 389 9.53 -11.74 -10.82
C LEU A 389 9.76 -12.85 -11.85
N THR A 390 8.68 -13.53 -12.17
CA THR A 390 8.62 -14.56 -13.21
C THR A 390 8.31 -13.87 -14.53
N ALA A 391 9.17 -14.00 -15.55
CA ALA A 391 8.89 -13.48 -16.89
C ALA A 391 7.87 -14.35 -17.64
N THR A 392 6.64 -14.40 -17.12
CA THR A 392 5.49 -15.04 -17.73
C THR A 392 4.49 -13.98 -18.19
N PRO A 393 3.75 -14.20 -19.29
CA PRO A 393 2.74 -13.25 -19.75
C PRO A 393 1.78 -12.86 -18.62
N SER A 394 1.61 -11.55 -18.41
CA SER A 394 0.71 -10.98 -17.40
C SER A 394 -0.77 -11.24 -17.74
N ASN A 395 -1.71 -10.92 -16.84
CA ASN A 395 -3.14 -10.92 -17.11
C ASN A 395 -3.47 -10.32 -18.49
N ALA A 396 -3.99 -11.16 -19.39
CA ALA A 396 -4.28 -10.80 -20.77
C ALA A 396 -5.30 -9.66 -20.92
N SER A 397 -6.21 -9.50 -19.95
CA SER A 397 -7.17 -8.38 -19.97
C SER A 397 -6.49 -7.05 -19.69
N THR A 398 -5.71 -6.97 -18.61
CA THR A 398 -4.96 -5.77 -18.23
C THR A 398 -3.95 -5.40 -19.31
N THR A 399 -3.20 -6.37 -19.82
CA THR A 399 -2.23 -6.15 -20.90
C THR A 399 -2.90 -5.57 -22.14
N ARG A 400 -4.02 -6.15 -22.61
CA ARG A 400 -4.76 -5.62 -23.78
C ARG A 400 -5.21 -4.17 -23.59
N SER A 401 -5.73 -3.82 -22.42
CA SER A 401 -6.17 -2.43 -22.16
C SER A 401 -4.99 -1.45 -22.14
N LEU A 402 -3.85 -1.85 -21.58
CA LEU A 402 -2.65 -1.02 -21.56
C LEU A 402 -2.02 -0.87 -22.96
N ASP A 403 -2.01 -1.93 -23.76
CA ASP A 403 -1.54 -1.90 -25.14
C ASP A 403 -2.44 -1.02 -26.01
N ALA A 404 -3.76 -1.07 -25.81
CA ALA A 404 -4.70 -0.18 -26.49
C ALA A 404 -4.44 1.31 -26.14
N CYS A 405 -4.18 1.60 -24.87
CA CYS A 405 -3.80 2.95 -24.42
C CYS A 405 -2.50 3.43 -25.06
N LEU A 406 -1.48 2.57 -25.14
CA LEU A 406 -0.21 2.87 -25.79
C LEU A 406 -0.39 3.14 -27.28
N ALA A 407 -1.11 2.26 -27.99
CA ALA A 407 -1.34 2.38 -29.42
C ALA A 407 -2.12 3.65 -29.76
N SER A 408 -3.19 3.94 -29.00
CA SER A 408 -3.98 5.14 -29.18
C SER A 408 -3.12 6.41 -28.99
N ASN A 409 -2.32 6.48 -27.93
CA ASN A 409 -1.47 7.65 -27.66
C ASN A 409 -0.30 7.83 -28.63
N LYS A 410 0.17 6.77 -29.29
CA LYS A 410 1.21 6.86 -30.34
C LYS A 410 0.70 7.42 -31.66
N ILE A 411 -0.59 7.27 -31.97
CA ILE A 411 -1.19 7.68 -33.26
C ILE A 411 -1.80 9.10 -33.16
N ARG A 412 -1.84 9.69 -31.95
CA ARG A 412 -2.29 11.06 -31.72
C ARG A 412 -1.46 12.08 -32.50
N ARG A 413 -2.09 13.24 -32.76
CA ARG A 413 -1.41 14.42 -33.33
C ARG A 413 -0.24 14.88 -32.45
N ASP A 414 -0.42 14.79 -31.13
CA ASP A 414 0.62 14.94 -30.13
C ASP A 414 1.12 13.57 -29.65
N ALA A 415 1.78 12.81 -30.54
CA ALA A 415 2.22 11.45 -30.26
C ALA A 415 3.04 11.36 -28.96
N ARG A 416 2.64 10.45 -28.06
CA ARG A 416 3.29 10.19 -26.77
C ARG A 416 3.64 8.72 -26.65
N ASP A 417 4.87 8.42 -26.23
CA ASP A 417 5.26 7.07 -25.86
C ASP A 417 5.03 6.85 -24.37
N LEU A 418 3.94 6.14 -24.03
CA LEU A 418 3.54 5.85 -22.66
C LEU A 418 4.14 4.54 -22.11
N SER A 419 5.11 3.93 -22.80
CA SER A 419 5.69 2.64 -22.39
C SER A 419 6.22 2.68 -20.95
N LYS A 420 6.83 3.80 -20.54
CA LYS A 420 7.34 4.01 -19.17
C LYS A 420 6.21 4.23 -18.16
N HIS A 421 5.20 5.03 -18.51
CA HIS A 421 4.01 5.26 -17.70
C HIS A 421 3.27 3.94 -17.41
N ILE A 422 3.19 3.05 -18.38
CA ILE A 422 2.59 1.71 -18.24
C ILE A 422 3.36 0.86 -17.21
N HIS A 423 4.69 0.87 -17.24
CA HIS A 423 5.50 0.16 -16.25
C HIS A 423 5.29 0.70 -14.82
N ILE A 424 5.22 2.02 -14.69
CA ILE A 424 4.93 2.71 -13.42
C ILE A 424 3.53 2.34 -12.93
N PHE A 425 2.53 2.38 -13.81
CA PHE A 425 1.16 2.02 -13.50
C PHE A 425 1.02 0.57 -13.03
N ARG A 426 1.65 -0.39 -13.72
CA ARG A 426 1.71 -1.80 -13.30
C ARG A 426 2.31 -1.97 -11.91
N THR A 427 3.34 -1.18 -11.58
CA THR A 427 3.92 -1.19 -10.24
C THR A 427 2.91 -0.73 -9.19
N GLY A 428 2.12 0.30 -9.50
CA GLY A 428 1.02 0.77 -8.66
C GLY A 428 -0.05 -0.30 -8.42
N LEU A 429 -0.45 -1.02 -9.47
CA LEU A 429 -1.43 -2.11 -9.36
C LEU A 429 -0.94 -3.20 -8.41
N VAL A 430 0.29 -3.69 -8.61
CA VAL A 430 0.85 -4.75 -7.76
C VAL A 430 0.96 -4.31 -6.30
N ILE A 431 1.41 -3.08 -6.04
CA ILE A 431 1.50 -2.56 -4.67
C ILE A 431 0.11 -2.42 -4.07
N ALA A 432 -0.87 -1.91 -4.82
CA ALA A 432 -2.25 -1.78 -4.35
C ALA A 432 -2.86 -3.14 -4.01
N GLU A 433 -2.77 -4.12 -4.90
CA GLU A 433 -3.29 -5.47 -4.69
C GLU A 433 -2.62 -6.15 -3.49
N LEU A 434 -1.30 -6.03 -3.37
CA LEU A 434 -0.54 -6.52 -2.23
C LEU A 434 -1.02 -5.88 -0.92
N CYS A 435 -1.20 -4.56 -0.89
CA CYS A 435 -1.61 -3.79 0.30
C CYS A 435 -3.05 -4.09 0.71
N LEU A 436 -3.96 -4.16 -0.27
CA LEU A 436 -5.39 -4.40 -0.04
C LEU A 436 -5.71 -5.88 0.16
N LYS A 437 -4.77 -6.76 -0.19
CA LYS A 437 -4.91 -8.22 -0.24
C LYS A 437 -6.11 -8.64 -1.10
N SER A 438 -6.36 -7.92 -2.18
CA SER A 438 -7.47 -8.10 -3.10
C SER A 438 -7.00 -7.76 -4.51
N SER A 439 -7.40 -8.55 -5.50
CA SER A 439 -7.13 -8.24 -6.90
C SER A 439 -8.02 -7.09 -7.39
N ILE A 440 -7.50 -6.29 -8.31
CA ILE A 440 -8.30 -5.34 -9.08
C ILE A 440 -9.03 -6.13 -10.16
N SER A 441 -10.35 -5.94 -10.27
CA SER A 441 -11.20 -6.77 -11.13
C SER A 441 -10.96 -6.54 -12.60
N TYR A 442 -10.89 -5.26 -13.01
CA TYR A 442 -10.75 -4.90 -14.41
C TYR A 442 -10.12 -3.52 -14.59
N VAL A 443 -9.36 -3.40 -15.67
CA VAL A 443 -8.69 -2.17 -16.14
C VAL A 443 -9.22 -1.88 -17.53
N LYS A 444 -9.73 -0.66 -17.77
CA LYS A 444 -10.31 -0.24 -19.04
C LYS A 444 -9.59 0.97 -19.62
N PHE A 445 -9.31 0.94 -20.91
CA PHE A 445 -8.93 2.15 -21.65
C PHE A 445 -10.18 2.96 -22.00
N ASP A 446 -10.17 4.25 -21.67
CA ASP A 446 -11.21 5.20 -22.04
C ASP A 446 -10.73 6.08 -23.19
N ALA A 447 -11.19 5.76 -24.40
CA ALA A 447 -10.85 6.48 -25.62
C ALA A 447 -11.36 7.94 -25.65
N SER A 448 -12.32 8.31 -24.78
CA SER A 448 -12.79 9.70 -24.72
C SER A 448 -11.82 10.61 -23.97
N THR A 449 -11.06 10.04 -23.03
CA THR A 449 -10.12 10.78 -22.20
C THR A 449 -8.66 10.45 -22.48
N ASP A 450 -8.40 9.40 -23.26
CA ASP A 450 -7.11 8.77 -23.50
C ASP A 450 -6.43 8.28 -22.20
N THR A 451 -7.22 7.98 -21.17
CA THR A 451 -6.75 7.55 -19.85
C THR A 451 -7.19 6.12 -19.53
N ILE A 452 -6.68 5.59 -18.42
CA ILE A 452 -7.08 4.30 -17.87
C ILE A 452 -8.08 4.48 -16.72
N LYS A 453 -9.10 3.62 -16.69
CA LYS A 453 -10.06 3.49 -15.60
C LYS A 453 -9.90 2.16 -14.89
N LEU A 454 -10.00 2.19 -13.56
CA LEU A 454 -9.91 1.01 -12.71
C LEU A 454 -11.29 0.67 -12.16
N PHE A 455 -11.60 -0.62 -12.03
CA PHE A 455 -12.87 -1.08 -11.49
C PHE A 455 -12.65 -2.09 -10.35
N GLY A 456 -13.38 -1.88 -9.25
CA GLY A 456 -13.37 -2.77 -8.09
C GLY A 456 -14.13 -4.08 -8.30
N SER A 457 -14.22 -4.92 -7.27
CA SER A 457 -15.04 -6.15 -7.25
C SER A 457 -16.52 -5.87 -7.55
N ASP A 458 -16.99 -4.70 -7.13
CA ASP A 458 -18.40 -4.34 -7.13
C ASP A 458 -18.80 -3.65 -8.46
N GLY A 459 -17.87 -3.55 -9.42
CA GLY A 459 -18.08 -2.91 -10.71
C GLY A 459 -18.01 -1.39 -10.70
N GLU A 460 -17.76 -0.76 -9.55
CA GLU A 460 -17.59 0.69 -9.43
C GLU A 460 -16.23 1.16 -9.96
N GLU A 461 -16.23 2.32 -10.64
CA GLU A 461 -15.03 3.01 -11.10
C GLU A 461 -14.26 3.56 -9.90
N LEU A 462 -12.98 3.19 -9.77
CA LEU A 462 -12.08 3.61 -8.71
C LEU A 462 -11.01 4.56 -9.25
N ASP A 463 -10.83 5.69 -8.57
CA ASP A 463 -9.74 6.62 -8.83
C ASP A 463 -8.47 6.25 -8.03
N ALA A 464 -7.30 6.64 -8.54
CA ALA A 464 -6.00 6.51 -7.86
C ALA A 464 -6.07 7.07 -6.43
N THR A 465 -6.78 8.18 -6.25
CA THR A 465 -6.98 8.82 -4.94
C THR A 465 -7.74 7.91 -3.97
N GLU A 466 -8.77 7.22 -4.45
CA GLU A 466 -9.61 6.33 -3.63
C GLU A 466 -8.85 5.06 -3.26
N ILE A 467 -8.15 4.46 -4.22
CA ILE A 467 -7.31 3.27 -3.98
C ILE A 467 -6.18 3.61 -3.01
N ALA A 468 -5.51 4.75 -3.20
CA ALA A 468 -4.45 5.20 -2.30
C ALA A 468 -4.96 5.49 -0.88
N ALA A 469 -6.15 6.05 -0.73
CA ALA A 469 -6.78 6.27 0.57
C ALA A 469 -7.05 4.95 1.30
N GLU A 470 -7.56 3.95 0.58
CA GLU A 470 -7.81 2.62 1.17
C GLU A 470 -6.50 1.90 1.53
N VAL A 471 -5.47 2.04 0.71
CA VAL A 471 -4.12 1.53 1.02
C VAL A 471 -3.56 2.19 2.28
N GLU A 472 -3.64 3.52 2.39
CA GLU A 472 -3.19 4.26 3.58
C GLU A 472 -3.91 3.76 4.84
N ARG A 473 -5.22 3.58 4.76
CA ARG A 473 -6.05 3.11 5.89
C ARG A 473 -5.67 1.70 6.35
N LYS A 474 -5.46 0.77 5.40
CA LYS A 474 -5.14 -0.64 5.72
C LYS A 474 -3.67 -0.85 6.07
N THR A 475 -2.79 0.05 5.66
CA THR A 475 -1.34 -0.12 5.81
C THR A 475 -0.69 1.13 6.40
N ASN A 476 -0.13 2.00 5.57
CA ASN A 476 0.51 3.24 5.99
C ASN A 476 0.53 4.26 4.85
N VAL A 477 0.78 5.52 5.22
CA VAL A 477 0.78 6.66 4.31
C VAL A 477 1.84 6.57 3.20
N PHE A 478 3.00 5.95 3.47
CA PHE A 478 4.07 5.83 2.47
C PHE A 478 3.60 4.98 1.28
N LEU A 479 2.98 3.83 1.56
CA LEU A 479 2.43 2.96 0.53
C LEU A 479 1.26 3.63 -0.21
N GLY A 480 0.40 4.36 0.50
CA GLY A 480 -0.66 5.16 -0.11
C GLY A 480 -0.11 6.18 -1.12
N ASN A 481 0.98 6.89 -0.79
CA ASN A 481 1.61 7.86 -1.71
C ASN A 481 2.24 7.18 -2.94
N MET A 482 2.91 6.04 -2.73
CA MET A 482 3.49 5.26 -3.83
C MET A 482 2.41 4.81 -4.82
N VAL A 483 1.31 4.25 -4.30
CA VAL A 483 0.17 3.79 -5.11
C VAL A 483 -0.47 4.96 -5.84
N PHE A 484 -0.71 6.07 -5.14
CA PHE A 484 -1.28 7.27 -5.76
C PHE A 484 -0.47 7.71 -6.98
N PHE A 485 0.84 7.93 -6.82
CA PHE A 485 1.69 8.33 -7.94
C PHE A 485 1.63 7.35 -9.10
N CYS A 486 1.81 6.07 -8.78
CA CYS A 486 1.95 5.04 -9.80
C CYS A 486 0.66 4.91 -10.62
N LEU A 487 -0.50 4.92 -9.97
CA LEU A 487 -1.79 4.82 -10.66
C LEU A 487 -2.14 6.10 -11.41
N SER A 488 -1.88 7.28 -10.84
CA SER A 488 -2.10 8.55 -11.53
C SER A 488 -1.30 8.71 -12.83
N ALA A 489 -0.21 7.95 -13.02
CA ALA A 489 0.60 7.97 -14.24
C ALA A 489 -0.21 7.73 -15.53
N LEU A 490 -1.33 6.98 -15.46
CA LEU A 490 -2.23 6.77 -16.61
C LEU A 490 -3.67 7.28 -16.40
N GLN A 491 -4.00 7.81 -15.22
CA GLN A 491 -5.33 8.39 -14.94
C GLN A 491 -5.36 9.91 -15.04
N ASP A 492 -4.22 10.59 -14.83
CA ASP A 492 -4.13 12.04 -14.89
C ASP A 492 -3.51 12.53 -16.20
N ARG A 493 -4.20 13.43 -16.90
CA ARG A 493 -3.78 13.97 -18.19
C ARG A 493 -2.47 14.74 -18.13
N ASP A 494 -2.20 15.42 -17.01
CA ASP A 494 -0.97 16.21 -16.84
C ASP A 494 0.25 15.28 -16.72
N ARG A 495 0.06 14.09 -16.15
CA ARG A 495 1.09 13.04 -16.06
C ARG A 495 1.37 12.37 -17.38
N LEU A 496 0.36 12.20 -18.23
CA LEU A 496 0.55 11.65 -19.57
C LEU A 496 1.51 12.50 -20.42
N SER A 497 1.68 13.79 -20.11
CA SER A 497 2.64 14.68 -20.77
C SER A 497 4.04 14.71 -20.12
N ASP A 498 4.22 14.07 -18.96
CA ASP A 498 5.51 14.06 -18.26
C ASP A 498 6.52 13.17 -19.00
N LYS A 499 7.44 13.81 -19.73
CA LYS A 499 8.53 13.13 -20.46
C LYS A 499 9.62 12.59 -19.53
N MET A 500 9.71 13.10 -18.30
CA MET A 500 10.70 12.73 -17.29
C MET A 500 10.06 11.98 -16.11
N ILE A 501 8.99 11.23 -16.36
CA ILE A 501 8.23 10.53 -15.31
C ILE A 501 9.07 9.58 -14.44
N GLU A 502 10.21 9.11 -14.95
CA GLU A 502 11.19 8.32 -14.18
C GLU A 502 11.88 9.12 -13.08
N GLU A 503 12.21 10.40 -13.34
CA GLU A 503 12.77 11.30 -12.32
C GLU A 503 11.74 11.60 -11.24
N SER A 504 10.48 11.81 -11.65
CA SER A 504 9.32 11.93 -10.76
C SER A 504 9.14 10.65 -9.92
N TYR A 505 9.22 9.46 -10.54
CA TYR A 505 9.14 8.18 -9.85
C TYR A 505 10.23 8.03 -8.78
N PHE A 506 11.47 8.39 -9.08
CA PHE A 506 12.55 8.36 -8.09
C PHE A 506 12.28 9.30 -6.91
N THR A 507 11.82 10.52 -7.21
CA THR A 507 11.62 11.58 -6.23
C THR A 507 10.52 11.26 -5.24
N ASP A 508 9.48 10.55 -5.69
CA ASP A 508 8.22 10.44 -4.97
C ASP A 508 7.80 9.01 -4.64
N VAL A 509 8.29 8.01 -5.36
CA VAL A 509 8.05 6.59 -5.04
C VAL A 509 9.26 6.00 -4.34
N VAL A 510 10.43 6.03 -4.99
CA VAL A 510 11.66 5.41 -4.43
C VAL A 510 12.08 6.08 -3.12
N ARG A 511 11.90 7.40 -3.01
CA ARG A 511 12.18 8.13 -1.76
C ARG A 511 11.26 7.70 -0.62
N GLU A 512 9.97 7.53 -0.88
CA GLU A 512 9.01 7.08 0.14
C GLU A 512 9.29 5.62 0.53
N ALA A 513 9.66 4.76 -0.44
CA ALA A 513 10.08 3.39 -0.18
C ALA A 513 11.32 3.33 0.74
N LYS A 514 12.33 4.16 0.48
CA LYS A 514 13.52 4.25 1.34
C LYS A 514 13.21 4.76 2.75
N LYS A 515 12.27 5.71 2.89
CA LYS A 515 11.81 6.16 4.22
C LYS A 515 11.09 5.05 4.96
N LEU A 516 10.19 4.34 4.29
CA LEU A 516 9.46 3.21 4.84
C LEU A 516 10.43 2.10 5.31
N ASP A 517 11.42 1.74 4.49
CA ASP A 517 12.48 0.80 4.88
C ASP A 517 13.26 1.26 6.12
N GLY A 518 13.54 2.57 6.21
CA GLY A 518 14.17 3.17 7.38
C GLY A 518 13.34 2.99 8.65
N VAL A 519 12.03 3.23 8.58
CA VAL A 519 11.09 3.03 9.69
C VAL A 519 11.01 1.55 10.08
N ILE A 520 10.92 0.65 9.10
CA ILE A 520 10.86 -0.80 9.34
C ILE A 520 12.15 -1.29 10.02
N LYS A 521 13.32 -0.85 9.56
CA LYS A 521 14.62 -1.21 10.16
C LYS A 521 14.76 -0.67 11.58
N ALA A 522 14.36 0.59 11.82
CA ALA A 522 14.37 1.18 13.16
C ALA A 522 13.47 0.41 14.13
N GLY A 523 12.27 0.02 13.68
CA GLY A 523 11.34 -0.81 14.46
C GLY A 523 11.91 -2.19 14.82
N ARG A 524 12.62 -2.85 13.89
CA ARG A 524 13.33 -4.11 14.16
C ARG A 524 14.42 -3.96 15.19
N THR A 525 15.26 -2.92 15.05
CA THR A 525 16.36 -2.66 15.98
C THR A 525 15.87 -2.43 17.41
N TRP A 526 14.69 -1.82 17.59
CA TRP A 526 14.07 -1.64 18.90
C TRP A 526 13.48 -2.95 19.47
N ALA A 527 12.86 -3.77 18.62
CA ALA A 527 12.33 -5.08 19.00
C ALA A 527 13.45 -6.07 19.37
N ASP A 528 14.55 -6.09 18.61
CA ASP A 528 15.72 -6.94 18.86
C ASP A 528 16.41 -6.56 20.17
N ARG A 529 16.55 -5.25 20.47
CA ARG A 529 17.06 -4.78 21.77
C ARG A 529 16.14 -5.12 22.95
N LYS A 530 14.82 -5.19 22.74
CA LYS A 530 13.87 -5.66 23.77
C LYS A 530 13.96 -7.17 23.97
N ALA A 531 14.20 -7.95 22.91
CA ALA A 531 14.41 -9.39 22.99
C ALA A 531 15.74 -9.73 23.70
N GLU A 532 16.80 -8.97 23.44
CA GLU A 532 18.08 -9.09 24.17
C GLU A 532 17.99 -8.60 25.63
N GLY A 533 17.06 -7.70 25.95
CA GLY A 533 16.77 -7.26 27.32
C GLY A 533 15.90 -8.22 28.14
N SER A 534 15.37 -9.29 27.54
CA SER A 534 14.52 -10.29 28.20
C SER A 534 15.22 -11.63 28.44
N SER A 535 16.54 -11.70 28.26
CA SER A 535 17.40 -12.82 28.66
C SER A 535 18.07 -12.59 30.03
N ALA A 536 17.37 -11.96 30.97
CA ALA A 536 17.75 -11.99 32.39
C ALA A 536 17.24 -13.30 33.03
N GLY A 537 17.73 -14.44 32.54
CA GLY A 537 17.70 -15.72 33.25
C GLY A 537 18.76 -15.75 34.35
N ALA A 538 18.78 -14.75 35.23
CA ALA A 538 19.54 -14.82 36.47
C ALA A 538 18.70 -15.61 37.46
N SER A 539 19.09 -16.87 37.65
CA SER A 539 18.62 -17.71 38.77
C SER A 539 18.75 -16.91 40.08
N PRO A 540 17.68 -16.77 40.88
CA PRO A 540 17.84 -16.28 42.24
C PRO A 540 18.54 -17.37 43.04
N ARG A 541 19.85 -17.23 43.23
CA ARG A 541 20.59 -17.96 44.25
C ARG A 541 19.95 -17.64 45.60
N GLY A 542 19.44 -18.68 46.25
CA GLY A 542 18.78 -18.60 47.54
C GLY A 542 19.68 -18.01 48.61
N SER A 543 19.17 -16.99 49.31
CA SER A 543 19.59 -16.65 50.66
C SER A 543 18.88 -17.61 51.61
N GLY A 544 19.65 -18.49 52.24
CA GLY A 544 19.17 -19.42 53.25
C GLY A 544 18.63 -18.66 54.46
N PHE A 545 17.38 -18.96 54.82
CA PHE A 545 16.87 -18.76 56.16
C PHE A 545 16.43 -20.12 56.71
N ALA A 546 17.16 -20.55 57.73
CA ALA A 546 16.90 -21.74 58.50
C ALA A 546 15.53 -21.63 59.19
N THR A 547 14.74 -22.69 59.13
CA THR A 547 13.62 -22.93 60.06
C THR A 547 13.91 -24.20 60.86
N PRO A 548 13.52 -24.24 62.16
CA PRO A 548 13.99 -25.26 63.10
C PRO A 548 13.20 -26.56 62.97
N ARG A 549 13.91 -27.67 63.16
CA ARG A 549 13.34 -29.03 63.29
C ARG A 549 12.65 -29.22 64.64
N SER A 550 11.38 -29.59 64.60
CA SER A 550 10.71 -30.57 65.47
C SER A 550 9.63 -31.21 64.59
N SER A 551 9.44 -32.52 64.46
CA SER A 551 9.32 -33.57 65.48
C SER A 551 9.38 -34.97 64.84
N ARG A 552 9.83 -35.98 65.61
CA ARG A 552 9.39 -37.41 65.64
C ARG A 552 9.16 -38.12 64.27
N TYR A 553 9.84 -39.19 63.89
CA TYR A 553 10.35 -40.38 64.59
C TYR A 553 11.68 -40.82 63.99
#